data_AF-A0A819G8E6-F1
#
_entry.id   AF-A0A819G8E6-F1
#
_cell.length_a   1.000
_cell.length_b   1.000
_cell.length_c   1.000
_cell.angle_alpha   90.00
_cell.angle_beta   90.00
_cell.angle_gamma   90.00
#
_symmetry.space_group_name_H-M   'P 1'
#
loop_
_entity.id
_entity.type
_entity.pdbx_description
1 polymer ?
#
loop_
_entity_poly.entity_id
_entity_poly.type
_entity_poly.pdbx_seq_one_letter_code
_entity_poly.pdbx_strand_id
1 'polypeptide(L)'
;MKITQKDLEEYNTGNIVLTRSFLSTSKDRSIAELFVDCTDHKIHPPVICKYKVINPKSSLSIEKISRIEDEKEVLILPFTVFQVKQQRYVELKKDRQIYNIKEIELEECGPLSYLYCFVQQLENNFMSINKYHFVFIRDISQIMKTTFMHLLFSLN
;
A
#
# COMPACT_ATOMS: atom_id res chain seq x y z
N MET A 1 -5.09 9.85 -4.05
CA MET A 1 -5.17 9.87 -2.57
C MET A 1 -4.70 11.23 -2.12
N LYS A 2 -5.48 11.96 -1.32
CA LYS A 2 -5.06 13.24 -0.76
C LYS A 2 -4.37 12.97 0.58
N ILE A 3 -3.05 12.92 0.57
CA ILE A 3 -2.21 12.68 1.76
C ILE A 3 -2.00 14.03 2.44
N THR A 4 -2.16 14.10 3.76
CA THR A 4 -1.81 15.30 4.54
C THR A 4 -0.37 15.22 5.04
N GLN A 5 0.18 16.35 5.48
CA GLN A 5 1.51 16.35 6.10
C GLN A 5 1.59 15.42 7.32
N LYS A 6 0.50 15.32 8.10
CA LYS A 6 0.43 14.44 9.27
C LYS A 6 0.51 12.96 8.88
N ASP A 7 -0.18 12.57 7.81
CA ASP A 7 -0.12 11.19 7.30
C ASP A 7 1.32 10.82 6.87
N LEU A 8 2.10 11.78 6.38
CA LEU A 8 3.50 11.57 5.99
C LEU A 8 4.46 11.37 7.17
N GLU A 9 4.09 11.80 8.37
CA GLU A 9 4.88 11.58 9.58
C GLU A 9 4.87 10.10 9.99
N GLU A 10 3.86 9.34 9.55
CA GLU A 10 3.79 7.89 9.81
C GLU A 10 4.77 7.08 8.96
N TYR A 11 5.37 7.68 7.93
CA TYR A 11 6.29 6.99 7.01
C TYR A 11 7.76 7.09 7.41
N ASN A 12 8.10 7.27 8.70
CA ASN A 12 9.51 7.36 9.11
C ASN A 12 10.31 6.11 8.74
N THR A 13 11.60 6.29 8.45
CA THR A 13 12.50 5.17 8.15
C THR A 13 12.46 4.12 9.25
N GLY A 14 12.30 2.86 8.86
CA GLY A 14 12.17 1.73 9.77
C GLY A 14 10.70 1.35 10.07
N ASN A 15 9.75 2.27 9.88
CA ASN A 15 8.33 2.00 10.12
C ASN A 15 7.79 0.94 9.15
N ILE A 16 6.78 0.23 9.62
CA ILE A 16 6.09 -0.82 8.88
C ILE A 16 4.75 -0.29 8.36
N VAL A 17 4.48 -0.55 7.08
CA VAL A 17 3.25 -0.16 6.39
C VAL A 17 2.56 -1.42 5.88
N LEU A 18 1.28 -1.59 6.22
CA LEU A 18 0.44 -2.65 5.69
C LEU A 18 -0.51 -2.10 4.63
N THR A 19 -0.48 -2.71 3.45
CA THR A 19 -1.47 -2.44 2.41
C THR A 19 -2.83 -3.00 2.83
N ARG A 20 -3.90 -2.18 2.79
CA ARG A 20 -5.26 -2.63 3.16
C ARG A 20 -6.14 -2.96 1.97
N SER A 21 -5.76 -2.48 0.78
CA SER A 21 -6.42 -2.70 -0.50
C SER A 21 -5.37 -3.05 -1.55
N PHE A 22 -5.82 -3.37 -2.76
CA PHE A 22 -4.94 -3.42 -3.91
C PHE A 22 -4.27 -2.05 -4.08
N LEU A 23 -2.98 -2.05 -4.37
CA LEU A 23 -2.27 -0.85 -4.84
C LEU A 23 -2.02 -1.00 -6.33
N SER A 24 -2.59 -0.08 -7.12
CA SER A 24 -2.20 0.07 -8.51
C SER A 24 -0.83 0.77 -8.56
N THR A 25 0.11 0.14 -9.24
CA THR A 25 1.49 0.60 -9.40
C THR A 25 1.94 0.37 -10.84
N SER A 26 3.00 1.05 -11.25
CA SER A 26 3.60 0.84 -12.57
C SER A 26 5.08 0.46 -12.41
N LYS A 27 5.58 -0.40 -13.29
CA LYS A 27 7.04 -0.59 -13.44
C LYS A 27 7.70 0.62 -14.10
N ASP A 28 6.92 1.46 -14.77
CA ASP A 28 7.38 2.67 -15.43
C ASP A 28 7.20 3.88 -14.52
N ARG A 29 8.32 4.53 -14.18
CA ARG A 29 8.31 5.73 -13.35
C ARG A 29 7.53 6.86 -14.02
N SER A 30 7.67 7.03 -15.33
CA SER A 30 7.02 8.16 -16.02
C SER A 30 5.50 8.06 -15.94
N ILE A 31 4.95 6.84 -15.94
CA ILE A 31 3.52 6.60 -15.76
C ILE A 31 3.09 6.98 -14.35
N ALA A 32 3.81 6.54 -13.32
CA ALA A 32 3.50 6.90 -11.93
C ALA A 32 3.52 8.43 -11.69
N GLU A 33 4.45 9.14 -12.32
CA GLU A 33 4.58 10.61 -12.23
C GLU A 33 3.37 11.36 -12.82
N LEU A 34 2.65 10.78 -13.79
CA LEU A 34 1.41 11.37 -14.33
C LEU A 34 0.33 11.50 -13.25
N PHE A 35 0.26 10.53 -12.33
CA PHE A 35 -0.74 10.48 -11.26
C PHE A 35 -0.37 11.31 -10.02
N VAL A 36 0.83 11.91 -9.98
CA VAL A 36 1.21 12.82 -8.90
C VAL A 36 0.41 14.11 -9.02
N ASP A 37 -0.42 14.40 -8.02
CA ASP A 37 -1.19 15.64 -7.94
C ASP A 37 -0.33 16.76 -7.34
N CYS A 38 -0.09 17.81 -8.11
CA CYS A 38 0.69 19.00 -7.70
C CYS A 38 -0.19 20.24 -7.48
N THR A 39 -1.51 20.13 -7.63
CA THR A 39 -2.43 21.28 -7.67
C THR A 39 -2.60 21.96 -6.30
N ASP A 40 -2.58 21.18 -5.21
CA ASP A 40 -2.79 21.66 -3.84
C ASP A 40 -1.64 21.28 -2.89
N HIS A 41 -0.40 21.53 -3.33
CA HIS A 41 0.83 21.14 -2.63
C HIS A 41 1.00 21.75 -1.22
N LYS A 42 0.20 22.77 -0.86
CA LYS A 42 0.24 23.40 0.48
C LYS A 42 -0.50 22.57 1.53
N ILE A 43 -1.60 21.92 1.13
CA ILE A 43 -2.43 21.09 2.01
C ILE A 43 -2.08 19.62 1.82
N HIS A 44 -1.83 19.24 0.57
CA HIS A 44 -1.53 17.88 0.16
C HIS A 44 -0.16 17.81 -0.51
N PRO A 45 0.90 17.52 0.25
CA PRO A 45 2.23 17.40 -0.31
C PRO A 45 2.26 16.34 -1.43
N PRO A 46 2.89 16.64 -2.59
CA PRO A 46 3.01 15.68 -3.68
C PRO A 46 4.00 14.58 -3.29
N VAL A 47 3.57 13.33 -3.45
CA VAL A 47 4.29 12.14 -2.98
C VAL A 47 4.35 11.08 -4.08
N ILE A 48 5.49 10.39 -4.17
CA ILE A 48 5.64 9.18 -4.96
C ILE A 48 6.20 8.05 -4.09
N CYS A 49 5.61 6.87 -4.18
CA CYS A 49 6.07 5.69 -3.46
C CYS A 49 6.77 4.73 -4.42
N LYS A 50 7.97 4.29 -4.05
CA LYS A 50 8.76 3.32 -4.80
C LYS A 50 8.78 2.01 -4.03
N TYR A 51 8.08 1.01 -4.55
CA TYR A 51 7.96 -0.30 -3.92
C TYR A 51 8.98 -1.28 -4.51
N LYS A 52 9.74 -1.94 -3.64
CA LYS A 52 10.54 -3.11 -3.96
C LYS A 52 9.81 -4.36 -3.46
N VAL A 53 9.16 -5.05 -4.38
CA VAL A 53 8.47 -6.32 -4.13
C VAL A 53 9.49 -7.45 -4.27
N ILE A 54 9.59 -8.29 -3.25
CA ILE A 54 10.55 -9.41 -3.17
C ILE A 54 9.82 -10.74 -3.40
N ASN A 55 8.59 -10.87 -2.91
CA ASN A 55 7.78 -12.05 -3.10
C ASN A 55 6.96 -11.93 -4.40
N PRO A 56 7.20 -12.77 -5.40
CA PRO A 56 6.45 -12.70 -6.66
C PRO A 56 4.96 -13.00 -6.49
N LYS A 57 4.54 -13.57 -5.35
CA LYS A 57 3.12 -13.87 -5.08
C LYS A 57 2.35 -12.71 -4.44
N SER A 58 3.02 -11.65 -4.00
CA SER A 58 2.35 -10.47 -3.43
C SER A 58 2.05 -9.38 -4.46
N SER A 59 2.35 -9.63 -5.73
CA SER A 59 2.00 -8.74 -6.83
C SER A 59 1.50 -9.51 -8.05
N LEU A 60 0.69 -8.84 -8.86
CA LEU A 60 0.15 -9.36 -10.10
C LEU A 60 0.45 -8.36 -11.22
N SER A 61 1.25 -8.77 -12.19
CA SER A 61 1.46 -7.99 -13.42
C SER A 61 0.21 -8.12 -14.29
N ILE A 62 -0.46 -7.01 -14.60
CA ILE A 62 -1.68 -7.00 -15.40
C ILE A 62 -1.51 -6.31 -16.76
N GLU A 63 -0.26 -6.03 -17.15
CA GLU A 63 0.13 -5.42 -18.44
C GLU A 63 -0.60 -6.03 -19.65
N LYS A 64 -0.72 -7.36 -19.69
CA LYS A 64 -1.32 -8.10 -20.82
C LYS A 64 -2.85 -8.17 -20.82
N ILE A 65 -3.49 -7.71 -19.75
CA ILE A 65 -4.95 -7.73 -19.60
C ILE A 65 -5.53 -6.34 -19.32
N SER A 66 -4.67 -5.35 -19.03
CA SER A 66 -5.06 -3.96 -18.94
C SER A 66 -5.51 -3.46 -20.31
N ARG A 67 -6.48 -2.54 -20.30
CA ARG A 67 -6.92 -1.86 -21.52
C ARG A 67 -5.85 -0.89 -22.05
N ILE A 68 -4.85 -0.57 -21.23
CA ILE A 68 -3.76 0.35 -21.54
C ILE A 68 -2.43 -0.38 -21.26
N GLU A 69 -1.96 -1.15 -22.24
CA GLU A 69 -0.76 -2.00 -22.07
C GLU A 69 0.50 -1.20 -21.72
N ASP A 70 0.60 0.05 -22.20
CA ASP A 70 1.74 0.94 -21.99
C ASP A 70 1.90 1.41 -20.54
N GLU A 71 0.87 1.25 -19.69
CA GLU A 71 0.96 1.61 -18.27
C GLU A 71 1.89 0.69 -17.48
N LYS A 72 2.28 -0.47 -18.03
CA LYS A 72 3.12 -1.48 -17.35
C LYS A 72 2.62 -1.77 -15.94
N GLU A 73 1.30 -1.92 -15.81
CA GLU A 73 0.60 -1.95 -14.53
C GLU A 73 0.88 -3.26 -13.76
N VAL A 74 1.13 -3.08 -12.46
CA VAL A 74 1.31 -4.12 -11.46
C VAL A 74 0.39 -3.80 -10.27
N LEU A 75 -0.43 -4.77 -9.89
CA LEU A 75 -1.24 -4.70 -8.68
C LEU A 75 -0.49 -5.35 -7.53
N ILE A 76 -0.19 -4.59 -6.47
CA ILE A 76 0.26 -5.17 -5.19
C ILE A 76 -0.98 -5.64 -4.43
N LEU A 77 -0.94 -6.88 -3.93
CA LEU A 77 -2.06 -7.49 -3.21
C LEU A 77 -2.28 -6.82 -1.84
N PRO A 78 -3.53 -6.80 -1.33
CA PRO A 78 -3.80 -6.43 0.04
C PRO A 78 -3.00 -7.28 1.04
N PHE A 79 -2.78 -6.72 2.23
CA PHE A 79 -2.05 -7.33 3.34
C PHE A 79 -0.57 -7.60 3.08
N THR A 80 -0.02 -7.02 2.00
CA THR A 80 1.42 -6.97 1.77
C THR A 80 2.06 -5.98 2.75
N VAL A 81 3.11 -6.41 3.43
CA VAL A 81 3.82 -5.65 4.47
C VAL A 81 5.08 -5.07 3.86
N PHE A 82 5.28 -3.76 4.06
CA PHE A 82 6.47 -3.05 3.62
C PHE A 82 7.15 -2.35 4.79
N GLN A 83 8.47 -2.21 4.71
CA GLN A 83 9.24 -1.35 5.59
C GLN A 83 9.67 -0.11 4.82
N VAL A 84 9.53 1.07 5.42
CA VAL A 84 10.11 2.29 4.86
C VAL A 84 11.62 2.23 5.01
N LYS A 85 12.33 2.29 3.89
CA LYS A 85 13.80 2.25 3.85
C LYS A 85 14.41 3.63 3.78
N GLN A 86 13.81 4.53 3.01
CA GLN A 86 14.34 5.85 2.79
C GLN A 86 13.24 6.85 2.45
N GLN A 87 13.45 8.10 2.84
CA GLN A 87 12.70 9.25 2.34
C GLN A 87 13.67 10.26 1.76
N ARG A 88 13.31 10.88 0.63
CA ARG A 88 14.06 12.00 0.05
C ARG A 88 13.15 12.93 -0.73
N TYR A 89 13.61 14.14 -0.98
CA TYR A 89 12.98 15.03 -1.95
C TYR A 89 13.61 14.83 -3.32
N VAL A 90 12.77 14.81 -4.36
CA VAL A 90 13.19 14.72 -5.76
C VAL A 90 12.47 15.78 -6.59
N GLU A 91 13.11 16.22 -7.66
CA GLU A 91 12.49 17.16 -8.60
C GLU A 91 11.61 16.41 -9.61
N LEU A 92 10.37 16.84 -9.74
CA LEU A 92 9.44 16.41 -10.77
C LEU A 92 9.20 17.58 -11.73
N LYS A 93 9.45 17.37 -13.02
CA LYS A 93 9.13 18.33 -14.07
C LYS A 93 7.73 18.02 -14.63
N LYS A 94 6.76 18.89 -14.37
CA LYS A 94 5.37 18.74 -14.84
C LYS A 94 4.84 20.09 -15.28
N ASP A 95 4.16 20.14 -16.42
CA ASP A 95 3.55 21.37 -16.97
C ASP A 95 4.50 22.58 -17.07
N ARG A 96 5.76 22.33 -17.46
CA ARG A 96 6.85 23.33 -17.53
C ARG A 96 7.25 23.95 -16.18
N GLN A 97 6.77 23.39 -15.07
CA GLN A 97 7.15 23.76 -13.71
C GLN A 97 7.98 22.63 -13.07
N ILE A 98 8.78 23.00 -12.07
CA ILE A 98 9.56 22.06 -11.26
C ILE A 98 8.91 21.99 -9.88
N TYR A 99 8.54 20.79 -9.46
CA TYR A 99 7.98 20.50 -8.16
C TYR A 99 8.97 19.69 -7.34
N ASN A 100 9.18 20.08 -6.07
CA ASN A 100 9.86 19.22 -5.11
C ASN A 100 8.83 18.25 -4.53
N ILE A 101 8.96 16.97 -4.86
CA ILE A 101 8.06 15.92 -4.39
C ILE A 101 8.76 15.02 -3.39
N LYS A 102 8.01 14.47 -2.44
CA LYS A 102 8.55 13.51 -1.47
C LYS A 102 8.53 12.11 -2.08
N GLU A 103 9.69 11.50 -2.21
CA GLU A 103 9.83 10.11 -2.61
C GLU A 103 10.04 9.23 -1.37
N ILE A 104 9.24 8.18 -1.24
CA ILE A 104 9.30 7.21 -0.16
C ILE A 104 9.68 5.86 -0.76
N GLU A 105 10.81 5.32 -0.36
CA GLU A 105 11.24 3.98 -0.76
C GLU A 105 10.77 2.96 0.26
N LEU A 106 10.01 1.97 -0.21
CA LEU A 106 9.42 0.90 0.57
C LEU A 106 9.94 -0.45 0.05
N GLU A 107 10.34 -1.34 0.95
CA GLU A 107 10.77 -2.69 0.60
C GLU A 107 9.87 -3.70 1.30
N GLU A 108 9.40 -4.70 0.55
CA GLU A 108 8.55 -5.75 1.08
C GLU A 108 9.29 -6.53 2.16
N CYS A 109 8.61 -6.73 3.28
CA CYS A 109 9.19 -7.48 4.37
C CYS A 109 9.13 -8.99 4.12
N GLY A 110 10.06 -9.74 4.70
CA GLY A 110 10.05 -11.19 4.62
C GLY A 110 8.93 -11.83 5.47
N PRO A 111 8.69 -13.15 5.32
CA PRO A 111 7.62 -13.91 6.00
C PRO A 111 7.54 -13.69 7.51
N LEU A 112 8.69 -13.54 8.19
CA LEU A 112 8.76 -13.35 9.64
C LEU A 112 8.22 -11.99 10.09
N SER A 113 8.33 -10.96 9.25
CA SER A 113 7.80 -9.64 9.55
C SER A 113 6.28 -9.56 9.39
N TYR A 114 5.66 -10.45 8.60
CA TYR A 114 4.20 -10.58 8.54
C TYR A 114 3.63 -11.05 9.89
N LEU A 115 4.28 -12.00 10.55
CA LEU A 115 3.90 -12.45 11.88
C LEU A 115 4.01 -11.32 12.91
N TYR A 116 5.12 -10.56 12.88
CA TYR A 116 5.30 -9.41 13.76
C TYR A 116 4.24 -8.31 13.52
N CYS A 117 3.97 -7.99 12.25
CA CYS A 117 2.98 -6.99 11.89
C CYS A 117 1.55 -7.44 12.24
N PHE A 118 1.26 -8.74 12.09
CA PHE A 118 -0.02 -9.32 12.52
C PHE A 118 -0.19 -9.27 14.04
N VAL A 119 0.85 -9.57 14.81
CA VAL A 119 0.84 -9.45 16.28
C VAL A 119 0.63 -8.00 16.71
N GLN A 120 1.36 -7.04 16.13
CA GLN A 120 1.16 -5.61 16.44
C GLN A 120 -0.24 -5.11 16.06
N GLN A 121 -0.82 -5.59 14.96
CA GLN A 121 -2.19 -5.24 14.60
C GLN A 121 -3.22 -5.87 15.53
N LEU A 122 -2.99 -7.08 16.01
CA LEU A 122 -3.81 -7.65 17.07
C LEU A 122 -3.70 -6.79 18.32
N GLU A 123 -2.50 -6.48 18.80
CA GLU A 123 -2.28 -5.65 20.00
C GLU A 123 -2.95 -4.27 19.90
N ASN A 124 -2.84 -3.60 18.75
CA ASN A 124 -3.48 -2.30 18.53
C ASN A 124 -5.01 -2.35 18.38
N ASN A 125 -5.57 -3.46 17.87
CA ASN A 125 -7.01 -3.67 17.81
C ASN A 125 -7.60 -4.20 19.14
N PHE A 126 -6.79 -4.83 19.99
CA PHE A 126 -7.21 -5.27 21.32
C PHE A 126 -7.49 -4.10 22.28
N MET A 127 -6.83 -2.95 22.08
CA MET A 127 -7.11 -1.72 22.84
C MET A 127 -8.47 -1.09 22.49
N SER A 128 -9.16 -1.52 21.43
CA SER A 128 -10.43 -0.91 20.98
C SER A 128 -11.65 -1.85 21.01
N ILE A 129 -11.52 -3.11 21.42
CA ILE A 129 -12.62 -4.09 21.27
C ILE A 129 -12.85 -4.89 22.56
N ASN A 130 -13.59 -4.30 23.50
CA ASN A 130 -14.50 -5.08 24.33
C ASN A 130 -15.60 -5.64 23.40
N LYS A 131 -15.68 -6.98 23.31
CA LYS A 131 -16.55 -7.82 22.44
C LYS A 131 -15.96 -8.18 21.08
N TYR A 132 -15.13 -9.21 21.02
CA TYR A 132 -15.31 -10.36 20.10
C TYR A 132 -14.52 -11.55 20.64
N HIS A 133 -15.10 -12.75 20.53
CA HIS A 133 -14.52 -14.01 21.00
C HIS A 133 -13.34 -14.44 20.10
N PHE A 134 -12.25 -14.88 20.72
CA PHE A 134 -11.09 -15.46 20.03
C PHE A 134 -11.42 -16.82 19.42
N VAL A 135 -11.10 -16.99 18.13
CA VAL A 135 -11.01 -18.30 17.50
C VAL A 135 -9.56 -18.49 17.04
N PHE A 136 -8.86 -19.43 17.69
CA PHE A 136 -7.59 -19.95 17.19
C PHE A 136 -7.88 -20.92 16.03
N ILE A 137 -7.30 -20.70 14.85
CA ILE A 137 -7.41 -21.63 13.72
C ILE A 137 -6.01 -22.02 13.23
N ARG A 138 -5.77 -23.33 13.20
CA ARG A 138 -4.48 -23.99 12.90
C ARG A 138 -4.32 -24.35 11.41
N ASP A 139 -5.25 -23.98 10.55
CA ASP A 139 -5.31 -24.45 9.16
C ASP A 139 -5.84 -23.38 8.19
N ILE A 140 -4.98 -22.90 7.28
CA ILE A 140 -5.22 -21.76 6.37
C ILE A 140 -6.17 -22.14 5.21
N SER A 141 -6.39 -23.44 4.98
CA SER A 141 -7.17 -23.94 3.85
C SER A 141 -8.67 -23.61 3.87
N GLN A 142 -9.22 -23.16 5.01
CA GLN A 142 -10.64 -22.77 5.12
C GLN A 142 -10.94 -21.28 4.89
N ILE A 143 -9.94 -20.38 4.91
CA ILE A 143 -10.16 -18.93 4.74
C ILE A 143 -10.78 -18.63 3.36
N MET A 144 -10.39 -19.39 2.33
CA MET A 144 -10.88 -19.20 0.97
C MET A 144 -12.38 -19.51 0.79
N LYS A 145 -13.01 -20.23 1.73
CA LYS A 145 -14.45 -20.53 1.65
C LYS A 145 -15.33 -19.58 2.48
N THR A 146 -14.80 -18.98 3.55
CA THR A 146 -15.61 -18.16 4.45
C THR A 146 -15.64 -16.68 4.07
N THR A 147 -14.61 -16.17 3.37
CA THR A 147 -14.59 -14.77 2.91
C THR A 147 -15.60 -14.49 1.78
N PHE A 148 -16.20 -15.52 1.16
CA PHE A 148 -17.25 -15.36 0.16
C PHE A 148 -18.68 -15.19 0.74
N MET A 149 -18.87 -15.27 2.06
CA MET A 149 -20.19 -15.27 2.72
C MET A 149 -20.50 -14.02 3.57
N HIS A 150 -19.84 -12.88 3.32
CA HIS A 150 -20.14 -11.61 4.01
C HIS A 150 -20.29 -10.39 3.08
N LEU A 151 -20.70 -10.63 1.82
CA LEU A 151 -21.01 -9.58 0.83
C LEU A 151 -22.47 -9.63 0.34
N LEU A 152 -23.38 -10.06 1.22
CA LEU A 152 -24.82 -9.86 1.09
C LEU A 152 -25.31 -9.24 2.40
N PHE A 153 -26.21 -8.25 2.30
CA PHE A 153 -26.61 -7.22 3.29
C PHE A 153 -25.67 -6.00 3.26
N SER A 154 -25.98 -4.89 2.59
CA SER A 154 -27.25 -4.16 2.59
C SER A 154 -27.52 -3.49 1.24
N LEU A 155 -28.58 -3.94 0.56
CA LEU A 155 -29.41 -3.09 -0.29
C LEU A 155 -30.82 -3.19 0.30
N ASN A 156 -31.16 -2.21 1.12
CA ASN A 156 -32.47 -1.55 1.24
C ASN A 156 -32.32 -0.35 2.16
#